data_AF-A0AAW7HHP8-F1
#
_entry.id   AF-A0AAW7HHP8-F1
#
_cell.length_a   1.000
_cell.length_b   1.000
_cell.length_c   1.000
_cell.angle_alpha   90.00
_cell.angle_beta   90.00
_cell.angle_gamma   90.00
#
_symmetry.space_group_name_H-M   'P 1'
#
loop_
_entity.id
_entity.type
_entity.pdbx_description
1 polymer ?
#
loop_
_entity_poly.entity_id
_entity_poly.type
_entity_poly.pdbx_seq_one_letter_code
_entity_poly.pdbx_strand_id
1 'polypeptide(L)'
;MSKRLPNLPAWQWRGYHHNHRHPANLVLHLIAVPLFILGTLLVLSGLFGFDLGQIAVGVIALIAALGLQRQGHRLEAQQPEPFANRQDAVQRLLTEQFITFPRFVVSGAWWRAWRERHKHRH
;
A
#
# COMPACT_ATOMS: atom_id res chain seq x y z
N MET A 1 18.82 11.12 -8.11
CA MET A 1 17.46 11.61 -7.81
C MET A 1 16.61 11.40 -9.06
N SER A 2 15.76 10.37 -9.09
CA SER A 2 14.83 10.17 -10.20
C SER A 2 13.80 11.32 -10.12
N LYS A 3 13.81 12.24 -11.09
CA LYS A 3 12.83 13.33 -11.13
C LYS A 3 11.43 12.71 -11.07
N ARG A 4 10.60 13.13 -10.10
CA ARG A 4 9.21 12.69 -9.98
C ARG A 4 8.55 12.86 -11.34
N LEU A 5 8.23 11.75 -12.01
CA LEU A 5 7.69 11.80 -13.36
C LEU A 5 6.25 12.37 -13.28
N PRO A 6 5.79 13.11 -14.30
CA PRO A 6 4.40 13.59 -14.36
C PRO A 6 3.36 12.46 -14.31
N ASN A 7 3.78 11.21 -14.57
CA ASN A 7 2.96 10.01 -14.42
C ASN A 7 3.29 9.28 -13.11
N LEU A 8 2.60 9.69 -12.03
CA LEU A 8 2.79 9.13 -10.69
C LEU A 8 2.61 7.59 -10.65
N PRO A 9 1.56 6.98 -11.23
CA PRO A 9 1.44 5.52 -11.28
C PRO A 9 2.64 4.82 -11.93
N ALA A 10 3.14 5.35 -13.05
CA ALA A 10 4.28 4.75 -13.76
C ALA A 10 5.58 4.88 -12.96
N TRP A 11 5.78 6.00 -12.27
CA TRP A 11 6.91 6.20 -11.36
C TRP A 11 6.85 5.24 -10.16
N GLN A 12 5.69 5.16 -9.49
CA GLN A 12 5.50 4.32 -8.31
C GLN A 12 5.66 2.83 -8.66
N TRP A 13 5.13 2.40 -9.80
CA TRP A 13 5.30 1.03 -10.30
C TRP A 13 6.77 0.65 -10.55
N ARG A 14 7.56 1.55 -11.15
CA ARG A 14 8.98 1.29 -11.48
C ARG A 14 9.83 1.02 -10.22
N GLY A 15 9.54 1.71 -9.13
CA GLY A 15 10.22 1.50 -7.84
C GLY A 15 9.61 0.40 -6.97
N TYR A 16 8.38 -0.03 -7.25
CA TYR A 16 7.56 -0.82 -6.32
C TYR A 16 8.22 -2.13 -5.89
N HIS A 17 8.83 -2.84 -6.84
CA HIS A 17 9.54 -4.10 -6.62
C HIS A 17 10.78 -3.97 -5.73
N HIS A 18 11.45 -2.81 -5.73
CA HIS A 18 12.64 -2.60 -4.91
C HIS A 18 12.29 -2.31 -3.44
N ASN A 19 11.12 -1.71 -3.21
CA ASN A 19 10.65 -1.30 -1.88
C ASN A 19 9.74 -2.35 -1.20
N HIS A 20 9.52 -3.51 -1.83
CA HIS A 20 8.70 -4.62 -1.30
C HIS A 20 9.46 -5.94 -1.39
N ARG A 21 10.70 -5.95 -0.90
CA ARG A 21 11.58 -7.14 -0.91
C ARG A 21 11.43 -7.98 0.34
N HIS A 22 11.06 -7.35 1.47
CA HIS A 22 10.95 -8.06 2.74
C HIS A 22 9.65 -8.88 2.79
N PRO A 23 9.70 -10.21 3.03
CA PRO A 23 8.52 -11.07 2.98
C PRO A 23 7.45 -10.68 3.99
N ALA A 24 7.85 -10.23 5.18
CA ALA A 24 6.90 -9.73 6.17
C ALA A 24 6.24 -8.41 5.73
N ASN A 25 6.95 -7.53 5.01
CA ASN A 25 6.34 -6.32 4.46
C ASN A 25 5.27 -6.68 3.42
N LEU A 26 5.55 -7.66 2.55
CA LEU A 26 4.60 -8.16 1.58
C LEU A 26 3.34 -8.76 2.23
N VAL A 27 3.51 -9.61 3.25
CA VAL A 27 2.37 -10.19 3.99
C VAL A 27 1.54 -9.10 4.67
N LEU A 28 2.20 -8.13 5.31
CA LEU A 28 1.50 -7.00 5.92
C LEU A 28 0.72 -6.19 4.88
N HIS A 29 1.26 -5.97 3.68
CA HIS A 29 0.54 -5.28 2.60
C HIS A 29 -0.64 -6.09 2.05
N LEU A 30 -0.51 -7.41 1.95
CA LEU A 30 -1.61 -8.31 1.52
C LEU A 30 -2.82 -8.23 2.45
N ILE A 31 -2.62 -7.87 3.72
CA ILE A 31 -3.71 -7.68 4.69
C ILE A 31 -4.13 -6.20 4.73
N ALA A 32 -3.16 -5.28 4.79
CA ALA A 32 -3.41 -3.88 5.00
C ALA A 32 -4.15 -3.22 3.84
N VAL A 33 -3.83 -3.58 2.59
CA VAL A 33 -4.45 -2.96 1.41
C VAL A 33 -5.93 -3.33 1.29
N PRO A 34 -6.36 -4.61 1.38
CA PRO A 34 -7.78 -4.94 1.45
C PRO A 34 -8.50 -4.27 2.63
N LEU A 35 -7.87 -4.23 3.81
CA LEU A 35 -8.44 -3.57 4.99
C LEU A 35 -8.65 -2.07 4.74
N PHE A 36 -7.71 -1.40 4.07
CA PHE A 36 -7.83 0.01 3.69
C PHE A 36 -9.01 0.22 2.73
N ILE A 37 -9.13 -0.63 1.70
CA ILE A 37 -10.21 -0.55 0.72
C ILE A 37 -11.56 -0.73 1.41
N LEU A 38 -11.71 -1.77 2.24
CA LEU A 38 -12.95 -2.02 2.98
C LEU A 38 -13.26 -0.87 3.95
N GLY A 39 -12.26 -0.35 4.66
CA GLY A 39 -12.42 0.82 5.54
C GLY A 39 -12.91 2.05 4.77
N THR A 40 -12.35 2.30 3.58
CA THR A 40 -12.78 3.39 2.69
C THR A 40 -14.24 3.20 2.26
N LEU A 41 -14.60 1.99 1.82
CA LEU A 41 -15.97 1.68 1.40
C LEU A 41 -16.97 1.82 2.55
N LEU A 42 -16.61 1.42 3.77
CA LEU A 42 -17.45 1.58 4.95
C LEU A 42 -17.67 3.06 5.31
N VAL A 43 -16.62 3.89 5.26
CA VAL A 43 -16.77 5.33 5.48
C VAL A 43 -17.69 5.94 4.42
N LEU A 44 -17.50 5.62 3.15
CA LEU A 44 -18.34 6.14 2.07
C LEU A 44 -19.79 5.67 2.23
N SER A 45 -20.01 4.38 2.51
CA SER A 45 -21.34 3.81 2.76
C SER A 45 -22.02 4.52 3.94
N GLY A 46 -21.33 4.69 5.06
CA GLY A 46 -21.87 5.36 6.23
C GLY A 46 -22.15 6.84 5.99
N LEU A 47 -21.36 7.53 5.17
CA LEU A 47 -21.64 8.92 4.77
C LEU A 47 -22.91 9.02 3.91
N PHE A 48 -23.10 8.14 2.93
CA PHE A 48 -24.30 8.14 2.08
C PHE A 48 -25.55 7.63 2.81
N GLY A 49 -25.38 6.71 3.76
CA GLY A 49 -26.45 6.14 4.57
C GLY A 49 -26.73 6.88 5.88
N PHE A 50 -25.97 7.93 6.20
CA PHE A 50 -25.98 8.63 7.50
C PHE A 50 -25.78 7.69 8.71
N ASP A 51 -24.98 6.64 8.55
CA ASP A 51 -24.69 5.63 9.57
C ASP A 51 -23.32 5.91 10.23
N LEU A 52 -23.37 6.46 11.45
CA LEU A 52 -22.16 6.76 12.24
C LEU A 52 -21.38 5.51 12.66
N GLY A 53 -22.05 4.36 12.81
CA GLY A 53 -21.41 3.09 13.15
C GLY A 53 -20.52 2.60 12.02
N GLN A 54 -21.02 2.64 10.77
CA GLN A 54 -20.22 2.31 9.59
C GLN A 54 -19.03 3.27 9.43
N ILE A 55 -19.24 4.57 9.65
CA ILE A 55 -18.15 5.56 9.61
C ILE A 55 -17.08 5.22 10.65
N ALA A 56 -17.49 4.95 11.91
CA ALA A 56 -16.55 4.66 12.99
C ALA A 56 -15.73 3.38 12.71
N VAL A 57 -16.37 2.30 12.30
CA VAL A 57 -15.69 1.05 11.94
C VAL A 57 -14.75 1.27 10.76
N GLY A 58 -15.19 2.02 9.73
CA GLY A 58 -14.37 2.35 8.58
C GLY A 58 -13.11 3.15 8.95
N VAL A 59 -13.25 4.16 9.81
CA VAL A 59 -12.11 4.96 10.32
C VAL A 59 -11.12 4.09 11.10
N ILE A 60 -11.60 3.21 11.98
CA ILE A 60 -10.74 2.27 12.73
C ILE A 60 -9.98 1.36 11.76
N ALA A 61 -10.66 0.81 10.76
CA ALA A 61 -10.04 -0.02 9.73
C ALA A 61 -8.95 0.74 8.95
N LEU A 62 -9.19 2.00 8.58
CA LEU A 62 -8.20 2.85 7.90
C LEU A 62 -6.96 3.09 8.78
N ILE A 63 -7.14 3.41 10.06
CA ILE A 63 -6.02 3.60 11.00
C ILE A 63 -5.21 2.30 11.14
N ALA A 64 -5.88 1.17 11.31
CA ALA A 64 -5.23 -0.13 11.42
C ALA A 64 -4.43 -0.47 10.15
N ALA A 65 -5.01 -0.26 8.97
CA ALA A 65 -4.35 -0.50 7.68
C ALA A 65 -3.08 0.35 7.52
N LEU A 66 -3.15 1.65 7.82
CA LEU A 66 -2.00 2.56 7.78
C LEU A 66 -0.91 2.15 8.78
N GLY A 67 -1.30 1.68 9.97
CA GLY A 67 -0.38 1.14 10.97
C GLY A 67 0.39 -0.09 10.48
N LEU A 68 -0.32 -1.04 9.86
CA LEU A 68 0.29 -2.24 9.29
C LEU A 68 1.25 -1.92 8.14
N GLN A 69 0.89 -0.99 7.25
CA GLN A 69 1.76 -0.53 6.16
C GLN A 69 3.03 0.13 6.68
N ARG A 70 2.87 1.04 7.65
CA ARG A 70 4.02 1.69 8.30
C ARG A 70 4.94 0.65 8.93
N GLN A 71 4.39 -0.35 9.60
CA GLN A 71 5.20 -1.42 10.20
C GLN A 71 5.90 -2.26 9.14
N GLY A 72 5.24 -2.57 8.03
CA GLY A 72 5.83 -3.29 6.90
C GLY A 72 7.01 -2.53 6.30
N HIS A 73 6.84 -1.25 5.98
CA HIS A 73 7.91 -0.44 5.38
C HIS A 73 9.12 -0.28 6.32
N ARG A 74 8.93 -0.29 7.65
CA ARG A 74 10.05 -0.27 8.62
C ARG A 74 10.96 -1.51 8.51
N LEU A 75 10.47 -2.62 7.95
CA LEU A 75 11.25 -3.84 7.77
C LEU A 75 12.08 -3.85 6.48
N GLU A 76 11.84 -2.90 5.58
CA GLU A 76 12.58 -2.80 4.33
C GLU A 76 13.95 -2.15 4.56
N ALA A 77 14.97 -2.70 3.91
CA ALA A 77 16.34 -2.17 3.97
C ALA A 77 16.44 -0.77 3.33
N GLN A 78 15.58 -0.48 2.36
CA GLN A 78 15.44 0.85 1.75
C GLN A 78 14.07 1.40 2.12
N GLN A 79 14.06 2.53 2.82
CA GLN A 79 12.82 3.21 3.16
C GLN A 79 12.22 3.89 1.93
N PRO A 80 10.87 3.98 1.82
CA PRO A 80 10.21 4.72 0.76
C PRO A 80 10.66 6.18 0.72
N GLU A 81 10.70 6.79 -0.47
CA GLU A 81 11.03 8.21 -0.59
C GLU A 81 10.08 9.08 0.25
N PRO A 82 10.58 10.08 0.99
CA PRO A 82 9.74 10.98 1.78
C PRO A 82 8.66 11.69 0.95
N PHE A 83 7.53 11.97 1.58
CA PHE A 83 6.50 12.78 0.92
C PHE A 83 6.99 14.22 0.75
N ALA A 84 6.77 14.79 -0.45
CA ALA A 84 7.14 16.19 -0.68
C ALA A 84 6.18 17.16 0.01
N ASN A 85 4.90 16.79 0.08
CA ASN A 85 3.84 17.58 0.71
C ASN A 85 2.62 16.67 1.01
N ARG A 86 1.56 17.25 1.59
CA ARG A 86 0.34 16.51 1.95
C ARG A 86 -0.39 15.94 0.73
N GLN A 87 -0.43 16.69 -0.38
CA GLN A 87 -1.08 16.23 -1.61
C GLN A 87 -0.38 15.00 -2.19
N ASP A 88 0.96 15.03 -2.22
CA ASP A 88 1.80 13.90 -2.63
C ASP A 88 1.58 12.68 -1.74
N ALA A 89 1.47 12.87 -0.42
CA ALA A 89 1.16 11.79 0.50
C ALA A 89 -0.18 11.12 0.19
N VAL A 90 -1.23 11.91 0.01
CA VAL A 90 -2.57 11.40 -0.33
C VAL A 90 -2.56 10.70 -1.70
N GLN A 91 -1.96 11.31 -2.72
CA GLN A 91 -1.92 10.75 -4.07
C GLN A 91 -1.17 9.42 -4.11
N ARG A 92 0.01 9.34 -3.47
CA ARG A 92 0.81 8.10 -3.41
C ARG A 92 0.10 7.02 -2.62
N LEU A 93 -0.52 7.37 -1.49
CA LEU A 93 -1.28 6.43 -0.69
C LEU A 93 -2.43 5.84 -1.50
N LEU A 94 -3.30 6.67 -2.06
CA LEU A 94 -4.44 6.19 -2.86
C LEU A 94 -4.00 5.40 -4.09
N THR A 95 -2.96 5.88 -4.80
CA THR A 95 -2.41 5.17 -5.96
C THR A 95 -1.81 3.82 -5.56
N GLU A 96 -1.25 3.69 -4.36
CA GLU A 96 -0.79 2.42 -3.83
C GLU A 96 -1.95 1.46 -3.58
N GLN A 97 -2.94 1.91 -2.81
CA GLN A 97 -4.03 1.07 -2.34
C GLN A 97 -4.91 0.56 -3.47
N PHE A 98 -5.26 1.43 -4.42
CA PHE A 98 -6.28 1.13 -5.43
C PHE A 98 -5.73 0.72 -6.78
N ILE A 99 -4.45 1.00 -7.07
CA ILE A 99 -3.87 0.76 -8.40
C ILE A 99 -2.62 -0.10 -8.30
N THR A 100 -1.59 0.37 -7.61
CA THR A 100 -0.24 -0.20 -7.69
C THR A 100 -0.18 -1.56 -7.02
N PHE A 101 -0.63 -1.68 -5.78
CA PHE A 101 -0.60 -2.95 -5.06
C PHE A 101 -1.57 -3.99 -5.64
N PRO A 102 -2.84 -3.66 -5.96
CA PRO A 102 -3.72 -4.61 -6.65
C PRO A 102 -3.10 -5.11 -7.97
N ARG A 103 -2.51 -4.22 -8.77
CA ARG A 103 -1.78 -4.61 -9.99
C ARG A 103 -0.58 -5.51 -9.69
N PHE A 104 0.16 -5.25 -8.61
CA PHE A 104 1.29 -6.07 -8.16
C PHE A 104 0.85 -7.49 -7.76
N VAL A 105 -0.29 -7.62 -7.09
CA VAL A 105 -0.85 -8.92 -6.73
C VAL A 105 -1.35 -9.66 -7.96
N VAL A 106 -2.18 -9.01 -8.79
CA VAL A 106 -2.81 -9.64 -9.97
C VAL A 106 -1.78 -10.03 -11.03
N SER A 107 -0.70 -9.26 -11.22
CA SER A 107 0.37 -9.58 -12.18
C SER A 107 1.30 -10.73 -11.73
N GLY A 108 1.05 -11.34 -10.57
CA GLY A 108 1.91 -12.39 -10.00
C GLY A 108 3.32 -11.90 -9.62
N ALA A 109 3.55 -10.59 -9.62
CA ALA A 109 4.81 -9.97 -9.22
C ALA A 109 5.18 -10.28 -7.77
N TRP A 110 4.19 -10.32 -6.87
CA TRP A 110 4.34 -10.75 -5.49
C TRP A 110 4.89 -12.17 -5.35
N TRP A 111 4.38 -13.11 -6.15
CA TRP A 111 4.82 -14.51 -6.12
C TRP A 111 6.23 -14.69 -6.69
N ARG A 112 6.59 -13.90 -7.71
CA ARG A 112 7.97 -13.85 -8.23
C ARG A 112 8.94 -13.33 -7.17
N ALA A 113 8.63 -12.20 -6.53
CA ALA A 113 9.43 -11.64 -5.43
C ALA A 113 9.57 -12.64 -4.27
N TRP A 114 8.49 -13.35 -3.94
CA TRP A 114 8.51 -14.42 -2.94
C TRP A 114 9.46 -15.56 -3.34
N ARG A 115 9.45 -16.03 -4.58
CA ARG A 115 10.31 -17.14 -5.03
C ARG A 115 11.78 -16.77 -5.18
N GLU A 116 12.10 -15.58 -5.70
CA GLU A 116 13.49 -15.11 -5.87
C GLU A 116 14.28 -15.14 -4.55
N ARG A 117 13.61 -14.89 -3.42
CA ARG A 117 14.24 -14.95 -2.10
C ARG A 117 14.74 -16.34 -1.71
N HIS A 118 14.09 -17.40 -2.16
CA HIS A 118 14.49 -18.77 -1.83
C HIS A 118 15.74 -19.21 -2.60
N LYS A 119 16.04 -18.56 -3.73
CA LYS A 119 17.26 -18.82 -4.51
C LYS A 119 18.52 -18.22 -3.88
N HIS A 120 18.38 -17.19 -3.02
CA HIS A 120 19.51 -16.53 -2.36
C HIS A 120 19.81 -17.05 -0.94
N ARG A 121 19.11 -18.11 -0.49
CA ARG A 121 19.35 -18.76 0.82
C ARG A 121 20.03 -20.14 0.69
N HIS A 122 20.47 -20.50 -0.51
CA HIS A 122 21.31 -21.64 -0.83
C HIS A 122 22.58 -21.13 -1.51
#